data_AF-A0A356PD32-F1
#
_entry.id   AF-A0A356PD32-F1
#
_cell.length_a   1.000
_cell.length_b   1.000
_cell.length_c   1.000
_cell.angle_alpha   90.00
_cell.angle_beta   90.00
_cell.angle_gamma   90.00
#
_symmetry.space_group_name_H-M   'P 1'
#
loop_
_entity.id
_entity.type
_entity.pdbx_description
1 polymer ?
#
loop_
_entity_poly.entity_id
_entity_poly.type
_entity_poly.pdbx_seq_one_letter_code
_entity_poly.pdbx_strand_id
1 'polypeptide(L)' 'AVLTLYDALYKADFKHILTKHEQGAVHAADGYARATGKVGVVIATSGPGATNLVTGIATAYMD' A
#
# COMPACT_ATOMS: atom_id res chain seq x y z
N ALA A 1 -5.45 -12.27 11.21
CA ALA A 1 -5.05 -10.85 11.19
C ALA A 1 -5.52 -10.12 9.93
N VAL A 2 -5.33 -10.68 8.72
CA VAL A 2 -5.73 -10.02 7.46
C VAL A 2 -7.25 -9.98 7.22
N LEU A 3 -8.00 -11.02 7.62
CA LEU A 3 -9.47 -11.06 7.47
C LEU A 3 -10.19 -9.92 8.21
N THR A 4 -9.82 -9.67 9.46
CA THR A 4 -10.38 -8.58 10.28
C THR A 4 -10.08 -7.21 9.68
N LEU A 5 -8.94 -7.06 9.01
CA LEU A 5 -8.60 -5.83 8.29
C LEU A 5 -9.47 -5.67 7.04
N TYR A 6 -9.64 -6.73 6.25
CA TYR A 6 -10.51 -6.67 5.06
C TYR A 6 -11.96 -6.38 5.42
N ASP A 7 -12.50 -6.96 6.49
CA ASP A 7 -13.85 -6.66 6.97
C ASP A 7 -14.02 -5.17 7.33
N ALA A 8 -12.98 -4.56 7.91
CA ALA A 8 -12.98 -3.12 8.21
C ALA A 8 -12.86 -2.30 6.93
N LEU A 9 -12.01 -2.71 5.97
CA LEU A 9 -11.85 -2.05 4.66
C LEU A 9 -13.16 -2.05 3.87
N TYR A 10 -13.93 -3.15 3.92
CA TYR A 10 -15.24 -3.23 3.26
C TYR A 10 -16.27 -2.26 3.85
N LYS A 11 -16.13 -1.92 5.14
CA LYS A 11 -17.01 -0.97 5.84
C LYS A 11 -16.51 0.47 5.80
N ALA A 12 -15.27 0.68 5.37
CA ALA A 12 -14.66 1.98 5.37
C ALA A 12 -15.09 2.78 4.14
N ASP A 13 -15.42 4.05 4.34
CA ASP A 13 -15.80 4.97 3.26
C ASP A 13 -14.55 5.61 2.63
N PHE A 14 -13.63 4.76 2.16
CA PHE A 14 -12.50 5.22 1.36
C PHE A 14 -12.23 4.28 0.20
N LYS A 15 -11.71 4.84 -0.89
CA LYS A 15 -11.44 4.10 -2.11
C LYS A 15 -10.26 3.14 -1.91
N HIS A 16 -10.58 1.87 -1.67
CA HIS A 16 -9.61 0.79 -1.63
C HIS A 16 -9.27 0.33 -3.06
N ILE A 17 -7.98 0.23 -3.39
CA ILE A 17 -7.49 -0.22 -4.69
C ILE A 17 -6.80 -1.58 -4.51
N LEU A 18 -7.36 -2.61 -5.14
CA LEU A 18 -6.76 -3.95 -5.13
C LEU A 18 -5.72 -4.08 -6.24
N THR A 19 -4.45 -4.14 -5.86
CA THR A 19 -3.32 -4.37 -6.77
C THR A 19 -3.01 -5.86 -6.92
N LYS A 20 -2.41 -6.24 -8.05
CA LYS A 20 -2.02 -7.64 -8.31
C LYS A 20 -0.66 -8.04 -7.74
N HIS A 21 0.17 -7.06 -7.35
CA HIS A 21 1.49 -7.30 -6.78
C HIS A 21 1.83 -6.18 -5.79
N GLU A 22 2.42 -6.51 -4.64
CA GLU A 22 2.72 -5.55 -3.57
C GLU A 22 3.73 -4.51 -4.02
N GLN A 23 4.72 -4.91 -4.81
CA GLN A 23 5.67 -3.97 -5.43
C GLN A 23 4.93 -2.89 -6.26
N GLY A 24 3.90 -3.25 -7.04
CA GLY A 24 3.10 -2.25 -7.76
C GLY A 24 2.29 -1.36 -6.81
N ALA A 25 1.82 -1.92 -5.69
CA ALA A 25 1.04 -1.22 -4.69
C ALA A 25 1.85 -0.11 -3.98
N VAL A 26 3.09 -0.39 -3.59
CA VAL A 26 3.93 0.60 -2.90
C VAL A 26 4.32 1.76 -3.82
N HIS A 27 4.64 1.48 -5.08
CA HIS A 27 4.95 2.54 -6.05
C HIS A 27 3.71 3.37 -6.40
N ALA A 28 2.52 2.77 -6.41
CA ALA A 28 1.27 3.51 -6.58
C ALA A 28 0.99 4.43 -5.37
N ALA A 29 1.26 3.97 -4.15
CA ALA A 29 1.10 4.78 -2.94
C ALA A 29 2.10 5.95 -2.91
N ASP A 30 3.36 5.70 -3.25
CA ASP A 30 4.39 6.73 -3.40
C ASP A 30 4.00 7.76 -4.49
N GLY A 31 3.64 7.29 -5.69
CA GLY A 31 3.19 8.17 -6.77
C GLY A 31 1.95 9.00 -6.41
N TYR A 32 1.00 8.42 -5.68
CA TYR A 32 -0.14 9.16 -5.14
C TYR A 32 0.31 10.27 -4.19
N ALA A 33 1.23 9.97 -3.28
CA ALA A 33 1.71 10.93 -2.30
C ALA A 33 2.36 12.14 -2.97
N ARG A 34 3.22 11.90 -3.96
CA ARG A 34 3.88 12.95 -4.74
C ARG A 34 2.93 13.78 -5.60
N ALA A 35 2.01 13.12 -6.28
CA ALA A 35 1.08 13.80 -7.19
C ALA A 35 0.07 14.68 -6.45
N THR A 36 -0.22 14.36 -5.18
CA THR A 36 -1.30 15.01 -4.43
C THR A 36 -0.82 15.82 -3.23
N GLY A 37 0.41 15.61 -2.76
CA GLY A 37 0.91 16.13 -1.48
C GLY A 37 0.25 15.50 -0.25
N LYS A 38 -0.57 14.44 -0.42
CA LYS A 38 -1.25 13.74 0.68
C LYS A 38 -0.48 12.47 1.05
N VAL A 39 -0.78 11.89 2.22
CA VAL A 39 -0.15 10.64 2.64
C VAL A 39 -0.61 9.47 1.76
N GLY A 40 0.33 8.76 1.15
CA GLY A 40 0.09 7.48 0.47
C GLY A 40 0.08 6.33 1.47
N VAL A 41 -0.90 5.42 1.32
CA VAL A 41 -1.04 4.24 2.20
C VAL A 41 -1.06 2.97 1.35
N VAL A 42 -0.26 1.98 1.75
CA VAL A 42 -0.25 0.64 1.16
C VAL A 42 -0.39 -0.41 2.27
N ILE A 43 -1.11 -1.49 1.97
CA ILE A 43 -1.34 -2.61 2.90
C ILE A 43 -0.80 -3.88 2.23
N ALA A 44 0.00 -4.65 2.96
CA ALA A 44 0.41 -6.00 2.57
C ALA A 44 0.34 -6.95 3.77
N THR A 45 0.25 -8.24 3.49
CA THR A 45 0.34 -9.28 4.52
C THR A 45 1.78 -9.46 5.00
N SER A 46 1.95 -10.08 6.17
CA SER A 46 3.26 -10.51 6.67
C SER A 46 3.93 -11.53 5.74
N GLY A 47 5.25 -11.66 5.83
CA GLY A 47 6.03 -12.62 5.04
C GLY A 47 6.34 -12.07 3.65
N PRO A 48 6.10 -12.84 2.55
CA PRO A 48 6.46 -12.41 1.20
C PRO A 48 5.85 -11.06 0.78
N GLY A 49 4.63 -10.78 1.23
CA GLY A 49 3.97 -9.50 0.94
C GLY A 49 4.75 -8.31 1.49
N ALA A 50 5.24 -8.41 2.73
CA ALA A 50 6.06 -7.37 3.35
C ALA A 50 7.42 -7.22 2.66
N THR A 51 8.09 -8.32 2.32
CA THR A 51 9.38 -8.26 1.62
C THR A 51 9.27 -7.67 0.21
N ASN A 52 8.15 -7.90 -0.47
CA ASN A 52 7.87 -7.32 -1.80
C ASN A 52 7.67 -5.80 -1.77
N LEU A 53 7.37 -5.20 -0.61
CA LEU A 53 7.26 -3.75 -0.47
C LEU A 53 8.62 -3.06 -0.31
N VAL A 54 9.66 -3.77 0.13
CA VAL A 54 10.94 -3.18 0.60
C VAL A 54 11.56 -2.26 -0.45
N THR A 55 11.58 -2.68 -1.71
CA THR A 55 12.13 -1.87 -2.81
C THR A 55 11.39 -0.53 -2.94
N GLY A 56 10.06 -0.53 -2.93
CA GLY A 56 9.30 0.71 -3.08
C GLY A 56 9.30 1.58 -1.82
N ILE A 57 9.42 0.99 -0.62
CA ILE A 57 9.64 1.76 0.62
C ILE A 57 10.99 2.48 0.55
N ALA A 58 12.03 1.80 0.07
CA ALA A 58 13.33 2.43 -0.12
C ALA A 58 13.27 3.58 -1.14
N THR A 59 12.58 3.38 -2.27
CA THR A 59 12.32 4.46 -3.24
C THR A 59 11.63 5.66 -2.61
N ALA A 60 10.54 5.43 -1.86
CA ALA A 60 9.77 6.50 -1.22
C ALA A 60 10.54 7.22 -0.10
N TYR A 61 11.59 6.62 0.45
CA TYR A 61 12.43 7.24 1.49
C TYR A 61 13.59 8.05 0.90
N MET A 62 14.13 7.64 -0.25
CA MET A 62 15.26 8.32 -0.89
C MET A 62 14.84 9.56 -1.67
N ASP A 63 13.60 9.59 -2.14
CA ASP A 63 13.04 10.67 -2.95
C ASP A 63 12.28 11.71 -2.09
#